data_AF-M1EEU4-F1
#
_entry.id   AF-M1EEU4-F1
#
_cell.length_a   1.000
_cell.length_b   1.000
_cell.length_c   1.000
_cell.angle_alpha   90.00
_cell.angle_beta   90.00
_cell.angle_gamma   90.00
#
_symmetry.space_group_name_H-M   'P 1'
#
loop_
_entity.id
_entity.type
_entity.pdbx_description
1 polymer ?
#
loop_
_entity_poly.entity_id
_entity_poly.type
_entity_poly.pdbx_seq_one_letter_code
_entity_poly.pdbx_strand_id
1 'polypeptide(L)'
;AVQDDPEQFEVIKQQKEIIEHGIELFNKKPKRGIQFLQEQGMLGTSVEDIAQFLHQEERLDSTQVGDFLGDSTRFNKEVMYAYVDQLDFCEKEFVSALRTFLEGFRLPGEAQKIDRLMEKFAARYIECNQGQTLFASADTAYVLAYSIIMLTTDLHSPQVKNKMTKEQYIKMNRGINDSKDLPEEYLSSIYEEIEGKKIAMKETKEHTIATKSAKQSVASEKQRRLLYNLEMEQMARTAKALMEAVSHAKAPFTSATHLDHVRPMFKLVWTPLLAAYSIGLQNCDDTEVASLCLEGIRCAIRIACIFGMQLERDAYVQALARFSLLTASSSITEMKQKNIDTIKTLITVAHTDGNYLGNSWHEILKCISQLELAQLIGTGVKTRYLSGSGREREGSLKGHTLAGEEFMG
;
A
#
# COMPACT_ATOMS: atom_id res chain seq x y z
N ALA A 1 22.42 -14.03 22.14
CA ALA A 1 22.16 -13.62 20.74
C ALA A 1 20.73 -14.00 20.43
N VAL A 2 19.93 -13.09 19.87
CA VAL A 2 18.57 -13.43 19.40
C VAL A 2 18.72 -14.51 18.32
N GLN A 3 17.99 -15.60 18.46
CA GLN A 3 18.06 -16.72 17.52
C GLN A 3 17.50 -16.26 16.17
N ASP A 4 18.32 -16.30 15.12
CA ASP A 4 17.95 -15.86 13.78
C ASP A 4 17.09 -16.93 13.10
N ASP A 5 15.80 -16.90 13.39
CA ASP A 5 14.81 -17.88 12.94
C ASP A 5 13.94 -17.29 11.79
N PRO A 6 14.11 -17.76 10.54
CA PRO A 6 13.33 -17.32 9.38
C PRO A 6 11.82 -17.40 9.56
N GLU A 7 11.33 -18.43 10.24
CA GLU A 7 9.89 -18.64 10.43
C GLU A 7 9.27 -17.52 11.28
N GLN A 8 10.02 -17.00 12.25
CA GLN A 8 9.56 -15.88 13.09
C GLN A 8 9.34 -14.60 12.27
N PHE A 9 10.22 -14.31 11.31
CA PHE A 9 10.06 -13.12 10.46
C PHE A 9 8.90 -13.27 9.48
N GLU A 10 8.64 -14.47 8.97
CA GLU A 10 7.47 -14.75 8.14
C GLU A 10 6.17 -14.59 8.94
N VAL A 11 6.11 -15.10 10.17
CA VAL A 11 4.97 -14.91 11.08
C VAL A 11 4.75 -13.44 11.39
N ILE A 12 5.80 -12.69 11.76
CA ILE A 12 5.71 -11.26 12.04
C ILE A 12 5.23 -10.49 10.80
N LYS A 13 5.71 -10.84 9.61
CA LYS A 13 5.27 -10.22 8.36
C LYS A 13 3.78 -10.49 8.12
N GLN A 14 3.34 -11.73 8.25
CA GLN A 14 1.94 -12.11 8.06
C GLN A 14 1.03 -11.41 9.09
N GLN A 15 1.44 -11.34 10.35
CA GLN A 15 0.73 -10.59 11.39
C GLN A 15 0.59 -9.10 11.05
N LYS A 16 1.65 -8.47 10.53
CA LYS A 16 1.61 -7.08 10.08
C LYS A 16 0.64 -6.88 8.91
N GLU A 17 0.65 -7.77 7.92
CA GLU A 17 -0.27 -7.72 6.78
C GLU A 17 -1.74 -7.87 7.23
N ILE A 18 -2.02 -8.73 8.21
CA ILE A 18 -3.35 -8.88 8.80
C ILE A 18 -3.77 -7.59 9.52
N ILE A 19 -2.90 -7.01 10.36
CA ILE A 19 -3.21 -5.74 11.06
C ILE A 19 -3.49 -4.63 10.03
N GLU A 20 -2.65 -4.51 9.00
CA GLU A 20 -2.79 -3.51 7.95
C GLU A 20 -4.13 -3.65 7.22
N HIS A 21 -4.50 -4.88 6.84
CA HIS A 21 -5.81 -5.14 6.23
C HIS A 21 -6.98 -4.82 7.19
N GLY A 22 -6.85 -5.14 8.48
CA GLY A 22 -7.85 -4.81 9.49
C GLY A 22 -8.04 -3.31 9.69
N ILE A 23 -6.95 -2.53 9.64
CA ILE A 23 -6.98 -1.06 9.67
C ILE A 23 -7.68 -0.50 8.42
N GLU A 24 -7.37 -1.01 7.23
CA GLU A 24 -8.07 -0.61 6.00
C GLU A 24 -9.58 -0.89 6.08
N LEU A 25 -9.96 -2.03 6.66
CA LEU A 25 -11.36 -2.38 6.90
C LEU A 25 -11.99 -1.46 7.94
N PHE A 26 -11.28 -1.12 9.02
CA PHE A 26 -11.74 -0.17 10.03
C PHE A 26 -12.02 1.20 9.42
N ASN A 27 -11.07 1.72 8.64
CA ASN A 27 -11.17 3.04 8.00
C ASN A 27 -12.33 3.12 6.98
N LYS A 28 -12.83 1.98 6.49
CA LYS A 28 -14.04 1.92 5.66
C LYS A 28 -15.31 1.70 6.49
N LYS A 29 -15.25 0.78 7.46
CA LYS A 29 -16.34 0.36 8.34
C LYS A 29 -15.75 -0.12 9.69
N PRO A 30 -15.72 0.72 10.73
CA PRO A 30 -15.06 0.42 12.01
C PRO A 30 -15.43 -0.94 12.61
N LYS A 31 -16.72 -1.26 12.67
CA LYS A 31 -17.24 -2.52 13.21
C LYS A 31 -16.69 -3.76 12.48
N ARG A 32 -16.52 -3.67 11.16
CA ARG A 32 -15.99 -4.77 10.34
C ARG A 32 -14.48 -4.94 10.54
N GLY A 33 -13.74 -3.83 10.69
CA GLY A 33 -12.31 -3.86 10.99
C GLY A 33 -12.02 -4.51 12.34
N ILE A 34 -12.75 -4.09 13.39
CA ILE A 34 -12.64 -4.68 14.73
C ILE A 34 -12.96 -6.18 14.70
N GLN A 35 -14.09 -6.56 14.08
CA GLN A 35 -14.48 -7.97 13.99
C GLN A 35 -13.43 -8.81 13.28
N PHE A 36 -12.89 -8.33 12.15
CA PHE A 36 -11.84 -9.04 11.42
C PHE A 36 -10.58 -9.22 12.27
N LEU A 37 -10.11 -8.18 12.96
CA LEU A 37 -8.92 -8.27 13.81
C LEU A 37 -9.13 -9.25 14.99
N GLN A 38 -10.34 -9.31 15.54
CA GLN A 38 -10.71 -10.26 16.59
C GLN A 38 -10.73 -11.70 16.07
N GLU A 39 -11.34 -11.94 14.91
CA GLU A 39 -11.38 -13.26 14.26
C GLU A 39 -9.97 -13.78 13.91
N GLN A 40 -9.05 -12.89 13.57
CA GLN A 40 -7.65 -13.23 13.30
C GLN A 40 -6.77 -13.29 14.56
N GLY A 41 -7.33 -13.08 15.75
CA GLY A 41 -6.58 -13.11 17.01
C GLY A 41 -5.59 -11.95 17.20
N MET A 42 -5.72 -10.88 16.41
CA MET A 42 -4.86 -9.70 16.46
C MET A 42 -5.40 -8.60 17.40
N LEU A 43 -6.65 -8.74 17.86
CA LEU A 43 -7.30 -7.81 18.79
C LEU A 43 -8.15 -8.59 19.79
N GLY A 44 -8.11 -8.21 21.07
CA GLY A 44 -8.96 -8.80 22.10
C GLY A 44 -10.44 -8.42 21.95
N THR A 45 -11.31 -9.15 22.66
CA THR A 45 -12.77 -8.93 22.60
C THR A 45 -13.29 -8.00 23.70
N SER A 46 -12.45 -7.61 24.66
CA SER A 46 -12.85 -6.71 25.74
C SER A 46 -12.98 -5.27 25.23
N VAL A 47 -13.76 -4.45 25.94
CA VAL A 47 -13.93 -3.03 25.56
C VAL A 47 -12.65 -2.24 25.83
N GLU A 48 -11.85 -2.69 26.80
CA GLU A 48 -10.55 -2.15 27.17
C GLU A 48 -9.50 -2.40 26.09
N ASP A 49 -9.46 -3.60 25.49
CA ASP A 49 -8.54 -3.93 24.39
C ASP A 49 -8.83 -3.08 23.15
N ILE A 50 -10.11 -2.88 22.84
CA ILE A 50 -10.52 -2.05 21.71
C ILE A 50 -10.17 -0.58 21.98
N ALA A 51 -10.45 -0.07 23.17
CA ALA A 51 -10.06 1.27 23.57
C ALA A 51 -8.54 1.49 23.46
N GLN A 52 -7.74 0.52 23.92
CA GLN A 52 -6.29 0.56 23.82
C GLN A 52 -5.81 0.55 22.36
N PHE A 53 -6.44 -0.27 21.51
CA PHE A 53 -6.16 -0.28 20.07
C PHE A 53 -6.43 1.09 19.41
N LEU A 54 -7.54 1.75 19.77
CA LEU A 54 -7.87 3.09 19.25
C LEU A 54 -6.85 4.16 19.69
N HIS A 55 -6.27 4.03 20.88
CA HIS A 55 -5.20 4.93 21.37
C HIS A 55 -3.86 4.68 20.67
N GLN A 56 -3.49 3.42 20.45
CA GLN A 56 -2.16 3.03 19.98
C GLN A 56 -1.98 3.11 18.46
N GLU A 57 -3.02 2.81 17.69
CA GLU A 57 -2.89 2.69 16.23
C GLU A 57 -3.06 4.05 15.53
N GLU A 58 -1.93 4.71 15.26
CA GLU A 58 -1.92 6.02 14.61
C GLU A 58 -2.46 6.03 13.17
N ARG A 59 -2.48 4.87 12.49
CA ARG A 59 -2.94 4.74 11.09
C ARG A 59 -4.46 4.68 10.94
N LEU A 60 -5.20 4.67 12.04
CA LEU A 60 -6.66 4.78 12.01
C LEU A 60 -7.10 6.17 11.54
N ASP A 61 -8.15 6.19 10.73
CA ASP A 61 -8.78 7.44 10.32
C ASP A 61 -9.46 8.10 11.53
N SER A 62 -8.94 9.26 11.93
CA SER A 62 -9.43 10.05 13.07
C SER A 62 -10.92 10.37 13.02
N THR A 63 -11.50 10.52 11.83
CA THR A 63 -12.94 10.76 11.64
C THR A 63 -13.71 9.49 11.96
N GLN A 64 -13.24 8.33 11.49
CA GLN A 64 -13.87 7.04 11.77
C GLN A 64 -13.79 6.67 13.25
N VAL A 65 -12.67 6.98 13.93
CA VAL A 65 -12.54 6.80 15.38
C VAL A 65 -13.56 7.66 16.12
N GLY A 66 -13.66 8.95 15.79
CA GLY A 66 -14.62 9.86 16.42
C GLY A 66 -16.07 9.44 16.20
N ASP A 67 -16.42 9.04 14.97
CA ASP A 67 -17.76 8.54 14.65
C ASP A 67 -18.10 7.24 15.39
N PHE A 68 -17.13 6.35 15.55
CA PHE A 68 -17.29 5.10 16.29
C PHE A 68 -17.49 5.36 17.80
N LEU A 69 -16.66 6.21 18.41
CA LEU A 69 -16.78 6.56 19.83
C LEU A 69 -18.07 7.34 20.13
N GLY A 70 -18.52 8.17 19.19
CA GLY A 70 -19.75 8.95 19.32
C GLY A 70 -21.03 8.16 19.08
N ASP A 71 -20.99 6.94 18.58
CA ASP A 71 -22.17 6.14 18.21
C ASP A 71 -23.07 5.83 19.43
N SER A 72 -24.38 5.72 19.20
CA SER A 72 -25.38 5.55 20.27
C SER A 72 -25.58 4.11 20.73
N THR A 73 -25.01 3.13 20.02
CA THR A 73 -25.14 1.71 20.38
C THR A 73 -24.42 1.38 21.68
N ARG A 74 -24.98 0.44 22.44
CA ARG A 74 -24.49 0.06 23.77
C ARG A 74 -22.99 -0.28 23.78
N PHE A 75 -22.57 -1.15 22.87
CA PHE A 75 -21.18 -1.56 22.74
C PHE A 75 -20.23 -0.39 22.48
N ASN A 76 -20.61 0.51 21.56
CA ASN A 76 -19.81 1.70 21.25
C ASN A 76 -19.69 2.65 22.44
N LYS A 77 -20.75 2.81 23.24
CA LYS A 77 -20.70 3.57 24.49
C LYS A 77 -19.78 2.94 25.53
N GLU A 78 -19.84 1.63 25.70
CA GLU A 78 -18.96 0.91 26.65
C GLU A 78 -17.48 1.07 26.23
N VAL A 79 -17.17 0.97 24.93
CA VAL A 79 -15.81 1.24 24.41
C VAL A 79 -15.43 2.71 24.60
N MET A 80 -16.34 3.65 24.38
CA MET A 80 -16.07 5.08 24.59
C MET A 80 -15.78 5.40 26.06
N TYR A 81 -16.49 4.75 26.98
CA TYR A 81 -16.21 4.89 28.40
C TYR A 81 -14.81 4.37 28.74
N ALA A 82 -14.47 3.15 28.31
CA ALA A 82 -13.13 2.60 28.50
C ALA A 82 -12.04 3.48 27.87
N TYR A 83 -12.28 4.05 26.68
CA TYR A 83 -11.35 4.94 26.00
C TYR A 83 -11.07 6.22 26.81
N VAL A 84 -12.11 6.85 27.36
CA VAL A 84 -11.97 8.06 28.18
C VAL A 84 -11.38 7.75 29.55
N ASP A 85 -11.70 6.59 30.13
CA ASP A 85 -11.18 6.18 31.45
C ASP A 85 -9.67 5.87 31.40
N GLN A 86 -9.14 5.51 30.23
CA GLN A 86 -7.70 5.35 29.97
C GLN A 86 -6.94 6.69 29.83
N LEU A 87 -7.64 7.83 29.75
CA LEU A 87 -7.02 9.15 29.74
C LEU A 87 -6.82 9.67 31.17
N ASP A 88 -5.63 10.21 31.40
CA ASP A 88 -5.27 10.83 32.68
C ASP A 88 -5.46 12.36 32.60
N PHE A 89 -6.38 12.86 33.43
CA PHE A 89 -6.67 14.29 33.58
C PHE A 89 -6.28 14.85 34.94
N CYS A 90 -5.59 14.07 35.78
CA CYS A 90 -5.18 14.52 37.11
C CYS A 90 -4.28 15.75 37.00
N GLU A 91 -4.56 16.77 37.82
CA GLU A 91 -3.78 18.04 37.91
C GLU A 91 -3.68 18.82 36.59
N LYS A 92 -4.49 18.48 35.57
CA LYS A 92 -4.54 19.23 34.31
C LYS A 92 -5.56 20.35 34.39
N GLU A 93 -5.18 21.52 33.88
CA GLU A 93 -6.11 22.59 33.55
C GLU A 93 -7.18 22.10 32.56
N PHE A 94 -8.41 22.63 32.68
CA PHE A 94 -9.57 22.15 31.93
C PHE A 94 -9.36 22.14 30.41
N VAL A 95 -8.82 23.22 29.85
CA VAL A 95 -8.56 23.34 28.41
C VAL A 95 -7.46 22.36 27.98
N SER A 96 -6.43 22.13 28.80
CA SER A 96 -5.35 21.18 28.52
C SER A 96 -5.86 19.73 28.50
N ALA A 97 -6.74 19.38 29.45
CA ALA A 97 -7.41 18.09 29.46
C ALA A 97 -8.30 17.91 28.21
N LEU A 98 -9.07 18.93 27.83
CA LEU A 98 -9.91 18.92 26.64
C LEU A 98 -9.09 18.76 25.35
N ARG A 99 -7.94 19.45 25.24
CA ARG A 99 -7.01 19.27 24.12
C ARG A 99 -6.49 17.83 24.06
N THR A 100 -6.04 17.28 25.18
CA THR A 100 -5.55 15.89 25.27
C THR A 100 -6.63 14.90 24.82
N PHE A 101 -7.89 15.12 25.22
CA PHE A 101 -9.01 14.27 24.78
C PHE A 101 -9.24 14.31 23.27
N LEU A 102 -9.17 15.50 22.67
CA LEU A 102 -9.48 15.75 21.25
C LEU A 102 -8.29 15.52 20.31
N GLU A 103 -7.10 15.27 20.84
CA GLU A 103 -5.92 14.88 20.07
C GLU A 103 -6.04 13.45 19.50
N GLY A 104 -6.88 12.60 20.09
CA GLY A 104 -7.01 11.20 19.66
C GLY A 104 -7.86 10.99 18.41
N PHE A 105 -8.83 11.87 18.15
CA PHE A 105 -9.81 11.69 17.07
C PHE A 105 -10.36 13.04 16.58
N ARG A 106 -11.14 13.00 15.49
CA ARG A 106 -11.84 14.17 14.98
C ARG A 106 -13.28 14.18 15.49
N LEU A 107 -13.74 15.30 16.05
CA LEU A 107 -15.11 15.40 16.54
C LEU A 107 -16.12 15.14 15.43
N PRO A 108 -17.15 14.31 15.67
CA PRO A 108 -18.25 14.13 14.73
C PRO A 108 -19.02 15.43 14.50
N GLY A 109 -19.64 15.58 13.33
CA GLY A 109 -20.49 16.74 13.03
C GLY A 109 -21.91 16.66 13.62
N GLU A 110 -22.34 15.47 14.04
CA GLU A 110 -23.67 15.24 14.61
C GLU A 110 -23.73 15.69 16.09
N ALA A 111 -24.61 16.65 16.41
CA ALA A 111 -24.71 17.23 17.75
C ALA A 111 -24.88 16.18 18.86
N GLN A 112 -25.68 15.13 18.63
CA GLN A 112 -25.90 14.05 19.61
C GLN A 112 -24.64 13.21 19.89
N LYS A 113 -23.71 13.12 18.94
CA LYS A 113 -22.43 12.40 19.16
C LYS A 113 -21.46 13.26 19.96
N ILE A 114 -21.37 14.56 19.64
CA ILE A 114 -20.58 15.54 20.39
C ILE A 114 -21.04 15.56 21.85
N ASP A 115 -22.36 15.65 22.06
CA ASP A 115 -23.01 15.65 23.36
C ASP A 115 -22.52 14.50 24.26
N ARG A 116 -22.61 13.25 23.79
CA ARG A 116 -22.15 12.06 24.51
C ARG A 116 -20.66 12.09 24.87
N LEU A 117 -19.83 12.57 23.94
CA LEU A 117 -18.39 12.66 24.16
C LEU A 117 -18.04 13.72 25.21
N MET A 118 -18.71 14.87 25.18
CA MET A 118 -18.52 15.95 26.14
C MET A 118 -19.03 15.56 27.53
N GLU A 119 -20.15 14.85 27.62
CA GLU A 119 -20.71 14.37 28.89
C GLU A 119 -19.74 13.43 29.60
N LYS A 120 -19.21 12.42 28.88
CA LYS A 120 -18.22 11.49 29.47
C LYS A 120 -16.89 12.18 29.78
N PHE A 121 -16.42 13.09 28.93
CA PHE A 121 -15.22 13.89 29.21
C PHE A 121 -15.37 14.69 30.52
N ALA A 122 -16.48 15.41 30.68
CA ALA A 122 -16.74 16.22 31.86
C ALA A 122 -16.81 15.37 33.13
N ALA A 123 -17.52 14.24 33.08
CA ALA A 123 -17.59 13.30 34.19
C ALA A 123 -16.18 12.81 34.60
N ARG A 124 -15.35 12.42 33.62
CA ARG A 124 -13.98 11.96 33.87
C ARG A 124 -13.08 13.06 34.41
N TYR A 125 -13.19 14.28 33.89
CA TYR A 125 -12.40 15.42 34.37
C TYR A 125 -12.65 15.69 35.85
N ILE A 126 -13.92 15.71 36.26
CA ILE A 126 -14.31 15.92 37.67
C ILE A 126 -13.84 14.74 38.55
N GLU A 127 -13.97 13.51 38.06
CA GLU A 127 -13.50 12.31 38.77
C GLU A 127 -11.98 12.35 39.05
N CYS A 128 -11.18 12.80 38.08
CA CYS A 128 -9.73 12.94 38.22
C CYS A 128 -9.32 14.13 39.11
N ASN A 129 -10.19 15.13 39.29
CA ASN A 129 -9.88 16.39 39.95
C ASN A 129 -10.81 16.69 41.12
N GLN A 130 -11.13 15.72 41.97
CA GLN A 130 -12.13 15.87 43.06
C GLN A 130 -11.84 17.01 44.06
N GLY A 131 -10.59 17.47 44.16
CA GLY A 131 -10.19 18.59 45.03
C GLY A 131 -10.43 19.98 44.43
N GLN A 132 -10.90 20.07 43.18
CA GLN A 132 -11.20 21.33 42.51
C GLN A 132 -12.43 22.02 43.14
N THR A 133 -12.41 23.34 43.23
CA THR A 133 -13.51 24.14 43.81
C THR A 133 -14.21 25.04 42.79
N LEU A 134 -13.85 24.92 41.51
CA LEU A 134 -14.25 25.81 40.44
C LEU A 134 -15.61 25.41 39.83
N PHE A 135 -15.79 24.13 39.57
CA PHE A 135 -17.00 23.52 39.05
C PHE A 135 -17.85 22.98 40.20
N ALA A 136 -19.11 23.40 40.29
CA ALA A 136 -20.07 22.90 41.26
C ALA A 136 -20.52 21.47 40.93
N SER A 137 -20.63 21.15 39.65
CA SER A 137 -21.09 19.85 39.16
C SER A 137 -20.42 19.45 37.83
N ALA A 138 -20.57 18.17 37.47
CA ALA A 138 -20.15 17.68 36.15
C ALA A 138 -20.94 18.33 35.01
N ASP A 139 -22.16 18.80 35.28
CA ASP A 139 -22.98 19.54 34.31
C ASP A 139 -22.32 20.88 33.95
N THR A 140 -21.79 21.62 34.94
CA THR A 140 -21.01 22.85 34.69
C THR A 140 -19.80 22.59 33.79
N ALA A 141 -19.04 21.52 34.07
CA ALA A 141 -17.90 21.13 33.24
C ALA A 141 -18.34 20.73 31.81
N TYR A 142 -19.45 20.01 31.68
CA TYR A 142 -20.03 19.64 30.39
C TYR A 142 -20.43 20.87 29.56
N VAL A 143 -21.17 21.81 30.16
CA VAL A 143 -21.59 23.05 29.49
C VAL A 143 -20.38 23.90 29.08
N LEU A 144 -19.36 24.00 29.95
CA LEU A 144 -18.13 24.71 29.62
C LEU A 144 -17.34 24.03 28.50
N ALA A 145 -17.24 22.69 28.49
CA ALA A 145 -16.59 21.96 27.40
C ALA A 145 -17.27 22.29 26.06
N TYR A 146 -18.61 22.22 26.03
CA TYR A 146 -19.38 22.54 24.83
C TYR A 146 -19.19 24.00 24.38
N SER A 147 -19.17 24.95 25.32
CA SER A 147 -18.96 26.36 24.99
C SER A 147 -17.56 26.62 24.44
N ILE A 148 -16.54 25.89 24.90
CA ILE A 148 -15.18 25.94 24.34
C ILE A 148 -15.15 25.38 22.90
N ILE A 149 -15.85 24.28 22.60
CA ILE A 149 -15.94 23.73 21.24
C ILE A 149 -16.63 24.73 20.28
N MET A 150 -17.67 25.40 20.77
CA MET A 150 -18.34 26.44 20.01
C MET A 150 -17.41 27.65 19.79
N LEU A 151 -16.69 28.08 20.83
CA LEU A 151 -15.74 29.20 20.74
C LEU A 151 -14.60 28.91 19.76
N THR A 152 -13.98 27.74 19.81
CA THR A 152 -12.91 27.40 18.85
C THR A 152 -13.44 27.37 17.41
N THR A 153 -14.68 26.93 17.19
CA THR A 153 -15.31 26.92 15.86
C THR A 153 -15.59 28.35 15.41
N ASP A 154 -16.14 29.18 16.28
CA ASP A 154 -16.43 30.59 16.01
C ASP A 154 -15.17 31.38 15.65
N LEU A 155 -14.15 31.37 16.52
CA LEU A 155 -12.92 32.15 16.37
C LEU A 155 -12.10 31.71 15.15
N HIS A 156 -11.97 30.40 14.90
CA HIS A 156 -11.02 29.88 13.90
C HIS A 156 -11.65 29.46 12.57
N SER A 157 -12.97 29.39 12.44
CA SER A 157 -13.61 29.07 11.15
C SER A 157 -13.62 30.28 10.21
N PRO A 158 -13.11 30.18 8.98
CA PRO A 158 -13.15 31.29 8.01
C PRO A 158 -14.58 31.65 7.56
N GLN A 159 -15.57 30.79 7.83
CA GLN A 159 -16.97 31.02 7.47
C GLN A 159 -17.66 32.02 8.41
N VAL A 160 -17.17 32.16 9.64
CA VAL A 160 -17.73 33.08 10.63
C VAL A 160 -17.08 34.44 10.47
N LYS A 161 -17.85 35.42 9.98
CA LYS A 161 -17.37 36.79 9.72
C LYS A 161 -17.32 37.65 10.99
N ASN A 162 -18.33 37.53 11.83
CA ASN A 162 -18.44 38.29 13.08
C ASN A 162 -18.08 37.33 14.22
N LYS A 163 -16.85 37.47 14.73
CA LYS A 163 -16.34 36.64 15.82
C LYS A 163 -16.97 37.02 17.15
N MET A 164 -17.20 36.02 17.99
CA MET A 164 -17.63 36.20 19.37
C MET A 164 -16.55 36.96 20.15
N THR A 165 -16.91 38.04 20.83
CA THR A 165 -15.97 38.77 21.70
C THR A 165 -15.83 38.08 23.05
N LYS A 166 -14.77 38.42 23.79
CA LYS A 166 -14.55 37.93 25.16
C LYS A 166 -15.75 38.20 26.08
N GLU A 167 -16.32 39.40 26.00
CA GLU A 167 -17.49 39.80 26.81
C GLU A 167 -18.74 38.98 26.43
N GLN A 168 -18.90 38.68 25.13
CA GLN A 168 -19.99 37.82 24.66
C GLN A 168 -19.82 36.39 25.16
N TYR A 169 -18.60 35.86 25.14
CA TYR A 169 -18.29 34.53 25.66
C TYR A 169 -18.54 34.42 27.18
N ILE A 170 -18.12 35.43 27.96
CA ILE A 170 -18.39 35.49 29.41
C ILE A 170 -19.90 35.54 29.66
N LYS A 171 -20.62 36.42 28.96
CA LYS A 171 -22.07 36.55 29.09
C LYS A 171 -22.81 35.25 28.77
N MET A 172 -22.34 34.51 27.77
CA MET A 172 -22.93 33.25 27.33
C MET A 172 -22.80 32.13 28.38
N ASN A 173 -21.75 32.17 29.20
CA ASN A 173 -21.49 31.20 30.27
C ASN A 173 -21.99 31.67 31.65
N ARG A 174 -22.87 32.67 31.72
CA ARG A 174 -23.47 33.09 33.00
C ARG A 174 -24.50 32.09 33.51
N GLY A 175 -24.50 31.85 34.82
CA GLY A 175 -25.44 30.97 35.51
C GLY A 175 -25.19 29.47 35.33
N ILE A 176 -24.14 29.05 34.62
CA ILE A 176 -23.90 27.63 34.30
C ILE A 176 -23.35 26.82 35.49
N ASN A 177 -22.92 27.50 36.56
CA ASN A 177 -22.32 26.88 37.75
C ASN A 177 -23.36 26.70 38.87
N ASP A 178 -24.36 25.85 38.65
CA ASP A 178 -25.51 25.67 39.54
C ASP A 178 -26.22 27.01 39.89
N SER A 179 -26.59 27.77 38.86
CA SER A 179 -27.17 29.12 38.96
C SER A 179 -26.21 30.21 39.47
N LYS A 180 -24.91 29.91 39.61
CA LYS A 180 -23.84 30.89 39.82
C LYS A 180 -23.00 31.06 38.56
N ASP A 181 -22.12 32.05 38.60
CA ASP A 181 -21.16 32.33 37.53
C ASP A 181 -19.80 31.66 37.82
N LEU A 182 -19.11 31.24 36.76
CA LEU A 182 -17.67 30.98 36.84
C LEU A 182 -16.91 32.31 36.94
N PRO A 183 -15.73 32.36 37.58
CA PRO A 183 -14.93 33.59 37.66
C PRO A 183 -14.68 34.19 36.27
N GLU A 184 -14.91 35.51 36.12
CA GLU A 184 -14.76 36.19 34.83
C GLU A 184 -13.29 36.14 34.35
N GLU A 185 -12.33 36.16 35.26
CA GLU A 185 -10.90 36.02 34.97
C GLU A 185 -10.58 34.63 34.39
N TYR A 186 -11.24 33.58 34.88
CA TYR A 186 -11.07 32.22 34.38
C TYR A 186 -11.65 32.05 32.98
N LEU A 187 -12.85 32.59 32.74
CA LEU A 187 -13.44 32.57 31.40
C LEU A 187 -12.64 33.43 30.41
N SER A 188 -12.04 34.53 30.90
CA SER A 188 -11.15 35.39 30.12
C SER A 188 -9.87 34.67 29.71
N SER A 189 -9.23 33.93 30.62
CA SER A 189 -8.02 33.17 30.31
C SER A 189 -8.29 32.04 29.31
N ILE A 190 -9.43 31.34 29.43
CA ILE A 190 -9.86 30.35 28.44
C ILE A 190 -10.04 31.00 27.07
N TYR A 191 -10.72 32.16 27.00
CA TYR A 191 -10.93 32.86 25.73
C TYR A 191 -9.60 33.20 25.06
N GLU A 192 -8.67 33.79 25.80
CA GLU A 192 -7.34 34.17 25.31
C GLU A 192 -6.53 32.95 24.86
N GLU A 193 -6.61 31.83 25.60
CA GLU A 193 -5.92 30.59 25.23
C GLU A 193 -6.48 29.99 23.93
N ILE A 194 -7.80 29.97 23.78
CA ILE A 194 -8.46 29.44 22.57
C ILE A 194 -8.22 30.37 21.38
N GLU A 195 -8.26 31.69 21.57
CA GLU A 195 -7.92 32.69 20.55
C GLU A 195 -6.48 32.52 20.06
N GLY A 196 -5.52 32.36 20.99
CA GLY A 196 -4.10 32.18 20.67
C GLY A 196 -3.78 30.82 20.04
N LYS A 197 -4.47 29.75 20.47
CA LYS A 197 -4.22 28.38 19.98
C LYS A 197 -5.53 27.62 19.78
N LYS A 198 -5.93 27.42 18.52
CA LYS A 198 -7.08 26.59 18.15
C LYS A 198 -7.02 25.20 18.80
N ILE A 199 -8.16 24.59 19.10
CA ILE A 199 -8.20 23.17 19.42
C ILE A 199 -7.87 22.40 18.13
N ALA A 200 -6.68 21.81 18.09
CA ALA A 200 -6.25 20.97 16.98
C ALA A 200 -6.85 19.58 17.18
N MET A 201 -7.77 19.20 16.30
CA MET A 201 -8.21 17.82 16.17
C MET A 201 -7.22 17.08 15.27
N LYS A 202 -7.02 15.78 15.51
CA LYS A 202 -6.09 14.96 14.71
C LYS A 202 -6.43 15.05 13.21
N GLU A 203 -5.55 15.66 12.43
CA GLU A 203 -5.72 15.76 10.98
C GLU A 203 -5.72 14.36 10.37
N THR A 204 -6.60 14.10 9.41
CA THR A 204 -6.56 12.86 8.64
C THR A 204 -5.24 12.86 7.87
N LYS A 205 -4.27 12.06 8.32
CA LYS A 205 -3.11 11.72 7.49
C LYS A 205 -3.68 10.94 6.30
N GLU A 206 -3.97 11.62 5.20
CA GLU A 206 -4.27 10.96 3.93
C GLU A 206 -3.01 10.24 3.45
N HIS A 207 -2.71 9.08 4.03
CA HIS A 207 -1.75 8.11 3.50
C HIS A 207 -2.37 7.24 2.40
N THR A 208 -3.46 7.71 1.80
CA THR A 208 -3.99 7.09 0.59
C THR A 208 -3.05 7.47 -0.54
N ILE A 209 -2.27 6.50 -1.02
CA ILE A 209 -1.69 6.53 -2.37
C ILE A 209 -2.87 6.59 -3.33
N ALA A 210 -3.39 7.79 -3.55
CA ALA A 210 -4.47 8.04 -4.46
C ALA A 210 -3.89 7.86 -5.87
N THR A 211 -3.95 6.63 -6.38
CA THR A 211 -3.92 6.34 -7.81
C THR A 211 -5.20 6.93 -8.42
N LYS A 212 -5.24 8.26 -8.53
CA LYS A 212 -6.25 8.96 -9.33
C LYS A 212 -5.96 8.62 -10.79
N SER A 213 -6.52 7.51 -11.24
CA SER A 213 -6.61 7.12 -12.64
C SER A 213 -7.62 8.04 -13.33
N ALA A 214 -7.18 9.26 -13.65
CA ALA A 214 -7.88 10.12 -14.57
C ALA A 214 -7.76 9.49 -15.97
N LYS A 215 -8.79 8.73 -16.38
CA LYS A 215 -8.92 8.24 -17.75
C LYS A 215 -9.18 9.42 -18.69
N GLN A 216 -8.12 10.11 -19.12
CA GLN A 216 -8.16 10.95 -20.31
C GLN A 216 -7.84 10.07 -21.53
N SER A 217 -8.75 10.04 -22.52
CA SER A 217 -8.49 9.38 -23.80
C SER A 217 -7.46 10.20 -24.57
N VAL A 218 -6.27 9.64 -24.78
CA VAL A 218 -5.18 10.33 -25.49
C VAL A 218 -5.21 9.91 -26.96
N ALA A 219 -5.39 10.89 -27.86
CA ALA A 219 -5.57 10.66 -29.30
C ALA A 219 -4.26 10.52 -30.11
N SER A 220 -3.08 10.62 -29.47
CA SER A 220 -1.78 10.58 -30.18
C SER A 220 -0.69 9.81 -29.41
N GLU A 221 0.00 8.92 -30.12
CA GLU A 221 1.11 8.07 -29.64
C GLU A 221 2.21 8.89 -28.93
N LYS A 222 2.53 10.08 -29.45
CA LYS A 222 3.58 10.96 -28.93
C LYS A 222 3.19 11.58 -27.58
N GLN A 223 1.91 11.88 -27.41
CA GLN A 223 1.34 12.47 -26.20
C GLN A 223 1.19 11.42 -25.10
N ARG A 224 0.91 10.16 -25.47
CA ARG A 224 0.94 9.00 -24.56
C ARG A 224 2.33 8.75 -23.98
N ARG A 225 3.39 8.85 -24.81
CA ARG A 225 4.79 8.71 -24.35
C ARG A 225 5.20 9.83 -23.40
N LEU A 226 4.80 11.08 -23.67
CA LEU A 226 5.11 12.21 -22.79
C LEU A 226 4.44 12.08 -21.42
N LEU A 227 3.16 11.70 -21.39
CA LEU A 227 2.43 11.46 -20.14
C LEU A 227 3.05 10.32 -19.33
N TYR A 228 3.44 9.22 -20.00
CA TYR A 228 4.16 8.12 -19.36
C TYR A 228 5.49 8.57 -18.74
N ASN A 229 6.29 9.38 -19.46
CA ASN A 229 7.55 9.89 -18.94
C ASN A 229 7.36 10.81 -17.72
N LEU A 230 6.34 11.68 -17.75
CA LEU A 230 5.98 12.54 -16.61
C LEU A 230 5.51 11.72 -15.41
N GLU A 231 4.68 10.70 -15.64
CA GLU A 231 4.19 9.79 -14.59
C GLU A 231 5.34 8.98 -13.97
N MET A 232 6.28 8.52 -14.79
CA MET A 232 7.52 7.84 -14.34
C MET A 232 8.41 8.77 -13.52
N GLU A 233 8.59 10.02 -13.94
CA GLU A 233 9.40 10.99 -13.20
C GLU A 233 8.76 11.36 -11.86
N GLN A 234 7.44 11.48 -11.82
CA GLN A 234 6.68 11.71 -10.60
C GLN A 234 6.74 10.51 -9.64
N MET A 235 6.64 9.28 -10.17
CA MET A 235 6.87 8.07 -9.39
C MET A 235 8.30 8.02 -8.83
N ALA A 236 9.31 8.38 -9.62
CA ALA A 236 10.70 8.41 -9.17
C ALA A 236 10.93 9.41 -8.03
N ARG A 237 10.35 10.61 -8.13
CA ARG A 237 10.40 11.63 -7.05
C ARG A 237 9.68 11.16 -5.79
N THR A 238 8.51 10.55 -5.94
CA THR A 238 7.72 10.00 -4.83
C THR A 238 8.45 8.85 -4.14
N ALA A 239 9.05 7.93 -4.92
CA ALA A 239 9.87 6.84 -4.41
C ALA A 239 11.10 7.37 -3.65
N LYS A 240 11.77 8.40 -4.18
CA LYS A 240 12.90 9.05 -3.50
C LYS A 240 12.48 9.66 -2.17
N ALA A 241 11.36 10.39 -2.13
CA ALA A 241 10.84 10.99 -0.90
C ALA A 241 10.45 9.92 0.14
N LEU A 242 9.82 8.82 -0.29
CA LEU A 242 9.53 7.67 0.58
C LEU A 242 10.80 7.02 1.12
N MET A 243 11.81 6.83 0.28
CA MET A 243 13.12 6.28 0.69
C MET A 243 13.84 7.20 1.69
N GLU A 244 13.81 8.51 1.48
CA GLU A 244 14.37 9.52 2.40
C GLU A 244 13.58 9.57 3.72
N ALA A 245 12.27 9.41 3.71
CA ALA A 245 11.46 9.34 4.92
C ALA A 245 11.75 8.06 5.73
N VAL A 246 11.98 6.93 5.06
CA VAL A 246 12.28 5.64 5.70
C VAL A 246 13.74 5.56 6.19
N SER A 247 14.68 6.26 5.54
CA SER A 247 16.10 6.25 5.96
C SER A 247 16.34 6.90 7.32
N HIS A 248 15.46 7.81 7.75
CA HIS A 248 15.48 8.42 9.08
C HIS A 248 14.63 7.68 10.12
N ALA A 249 13.88 6.64 9.71
CA ALA A 249 13.12 5.83 10.64
C ALA A 249 14.07 4.94 11.45
N LYS A 250 14.11 5.14 12.77
CA LYS A 250 14.78 4.22 13.71
C LYS A 250 13.97 2.92 13.82
N ALA A 251 14.00 2.10 12.77
CA ALA A 251 13.47 0.75 12.82
C ALA A 251 14.53 -0.19 13.43
N PRO A 252 14.13 -1.20 14.23
CA PRO A 252 15.06 -2.24 14.64
C PRO A 252 15.50 -3.03 13.40
N PHE A 253 16.80 -2.97 13.07
CA PHE A 253 17.39 -3.77 12.00
C PHE A 253 17.96 -5.05 12.58
N THR A 254 17.71 -6.18 11.90
CA THR A 254 18.34 -7.46 12.21
C THR A 254 19.21 -7.87 11.04
N SER A 255 20.44 -8.30 11.32
CA SER A 255 21.32 -8.87 10.31
C SER A 255 20.86 -10.29 10.01
N ALA A 256 20.40 -10.52 8.77
CA ALA A 256 20.03 -11.86 8.31
C ALA A 256 21.30 -12.72 8.17
N THR A 257 21.38 -13.79 8.95
CA THR A 257 22.48 -14.76 8.94
C THR A 257 22.06 -16.13 8.40
N HIS A 258 20.76 -16.42 8.38
CA HIS A 258 20.18 -17.64 7.80
C HIS A 258 19.89 -17.52 6.29
N LEU A 259 20.16 -18.58 5.53
CA LEU A 259 19.96 -18.62 4.07
C LEU A 259 18.49 -18.48 3.66
N ASP A 260 17.56 -18.98 4.48
CA ASP A 260 16.13 -18.98 4.14
C ASP A 260 15.51 -17.57 4.11
N HIS A 261 16.18 -16.56 4.68
CA HIS A 261 15.77 -15.16 4.55
C HIS A 261 15.82 -14.66 3.10
N VAL A 262 16.65 -15.28 2.25
CA VAL A 262 16.79 -14.86 0.85
C VAL A 262 15.47 -14.99 0.09
N ARG A 263 14.67 -16.03 0.38
CA ARG A 263 13.37 -16.26 -0.29
C ARG A 263 12.36 -15.13 -0.05
N PRO A 264 11.97 -14.77 1.19
CA PRO A 264 11.02 -13.69 1.44
C PRO A 264 11.58 -12.32 1.02
N MET A 265 12.89 -12.09 1.14
CA MET A 265 13.52 -10.86 0.63
C MET A 265 13.39 -10.76 -0.89
N PHE A 266 13.74 -11.82 -1.62
CA PHE A 266 13.66 -11.85 -3.08
C PHE A 266 12.20 -11.73 -3.57
N LYS A 267 11.24 -12.35 -2.86
CA LYS A 267 9.81 -12.24 -3.17
C LYS A 267 9.30 -10.78 -3.17
N LEU A 268 9.92 -9.87 -2.42
CA LEU A 268 9.57 -8.45 -2.41
C LEU A 268 10.21 -7.65 -3.55
N VAL A 269 11.39 -8.06 -4.04
CA VAL A 269 12.21 -7.25 -4.96
C VAL A 269 12.28 -7.78 -6.38
N TRP A 270 11.85 -9.02 -6.64
CA TRP A 270 12.02 -9.64 -7.95
C TRP A 270 11.34 -8.85 -9.09
N THR A 271 10.14 -8.31 -8.88
CA THR A 271 9.44 -7.53 -9.93
C THR A 271 10.18 -6.22 -10.26
N PRO A 272 10.55 -5.37 -9.28
CA PRO A 272 11.42 -4.22 -9.54
C PRO A 272 12.74 -4.56 -10.22
N LEU A 273 13.41 -5.64 -9.78
CA LEU A 273 14.68 -6.09 -10.36
C LEU A 273 14.50 -6.52 -11.82
N LEU A 274 13.48 -7.34 -12.10
CA LEU A 274 13.15 -7.77 -13.46
C LEU A 274 12.87 -6.58 -14.37
N ALA A 275 12.12 -5.59 -13.89
CA ALA A 275 11.85 -4.36 -14.63
C ALA A 275 13.14 -3.58 -14.92
N ALA A 276 13.98 -3.36 -13.91
CA ALA A 276 15.24 -2.64 -14.06
C ALA A 276 16.17 -3.30 -15.08
N TYR A 277 16.38 -4.63 -14.99
CA TYR A 277 17.21 -5.36 -15.94
C TYR A 277 16.62 -5.37 -17.35
N SER A 278 15.30 -5.53 -17.48
CA SER A 278 14.63 -5.53 -18.78
C SER A 278 14.73 -4.18 -19.47
N ILE A 279 14.56 -3.08 -18.73
CA ILE A 279 14.72 -1.71 -19.26
C ILE A 279 16.16 -1.47 -19.69
N GLY A 280 17.14 -1.88 -18.87
CA GLY A 280 18.56 -1.79 -19.20
C GLY A 280 18.90 -2.52 -20.50
N LEU A 281 18.41 -3.77 -20.65
CA LEU A 281 18.60 -4.57 -21.86
C LEU A 281 17.92 -3.99 -23.11
N GLN A 282 16.73 -3.42 -22.95
CA GLN A 282 15.96 -2.87 -24.06
C GLN A 282 16.55 -1.56 -24.57
N ASN A 283 16.81 -0.62 -23.66
CA ASN A 283 17.06 0.78 -24.00
C ASN A 283 18.56 1.13 -24.04
N CYS A 284 19.42 0.32 -23.44
CA CYS A 284 20.85 0.54 -23.48
C CYS A 284 21.50 -0.31 -24.60
N ASP A 285 22.36 0.33 -25.39
CA ASP A 285 23.24 -0.34 -26.34
C ASP A 285 24.67 -0.48 -25.80
N ASP A 286 24.91 -0.06 -24.54
CA ASP A 286 26.17 -0.27 -23.83
C ASP A 286 26.33 -1.75 -23.46
N THR A 287 27.46 -2.33 -23.86
CA THR A 287 27.79 -3.75 -23.64
C THR A 287 28.01 -4.10 -22.17
N GLU A 288 28.55 -3.17 -21.36
CA GLU A 288 28.78 -3.39 -19.93
C GLU A 288 27.45 -3.41 -19.18
N VAL A 289 26.56 -2.46 -19.48
CA VAL A 289 25.21 -2.42 -18.90
C VAL A 289 24.40 -3.66 -19.27
N ALA A 290 24.46 -4.09 -20.54
CA ALA A 290 23.79 -5.30 -21.00
C ALA A 290 24.32 -6.55 -20.27
N SER A 291 25.65 -6.65 -20.08
CA SER A 291 26.28 -7.74 -19.34
C SER A 291 25.80 -7.80 -17.88
N LEU A 292 25.80 -6.66 -17.18
CA LEU A 292 25.32 -6.57 -15.79
C LEU A 292 23.84 -6.94 -15.66
N CYS A 293 23.00 -6.55 -16.63
CA CYS A 293 21.58 -6.91 -16.63
C CYS A 293 21.38 -8.42 -16.85
N LEU A 294 22.12 -9.03 -17.78
CA LEU A 294 22.07 -10.49 -18.03
C LEU A 294 22.57 -11.28 -16.82
N GLU A 295 23.64 -10.81 -16.18
CA GLU A 295 24.16 -11.39 -14.95
C GLU A 295 23.12 -11.31 -13.81
N GLY A 296 22.48 -10.14 -13.65
CA GLY A 296 21.41 -9.95 -12.67
C GLY A 296 20.23 -10.89 -12.90
N ILE A 297 19.79 -11.04 -14.16
CA ILE A 297 18.73 -11.99 -14.52
C ILE A 297 19.16 -13.44 -14.24
N ARG A 298 20.40 -13.82 -14.57
CA ARG A 298 20.94 -15.15 -14.29
C ARG A 298 20.93 -15.46 -12.79
N CYS A 299 21.41 -14.52 -11.98
CA CYS A 299 21.41 -14.64 -10.52
C CYS A 299 19.99 -14.75 -9.95
N ALA A 300 19.05 -13.96 -10.47
CA ALA A 300 17.65 -14.02 -10.10
C ALA A 300 16.99 -15.37 -10.42
N ILE A 301 17.27 -15.94 -11.60
CA ILE A 301 16.80 -17.29 -11.98
C ILE A 301 17.37 -18.33 -11.02
N ARG A 302 18.65 -18.23 -10.68
CA ARG A 302 19.31 -19.15 -9.75
C ARG A 302 18.67 -19.11 -8.36
N ILE A 303 18.42 -17.91 -7.83
CA ILE A 303 17.71 -17.74 -6.55
C ILE A 303 16.32 -18.41 -6.63
N ALA A 304 15.56 -18.12 -7.69
CA ALA A 304 14.24 -18.68 -7.88
C ALA A 304 14.24 -20.21 -8.01
N CYS A 305 15.28 -20.78 -8.64
CA CYS A 305 15.49 -22.22 -8.74
C CYS A 305 15.77 -22.86 -7.38
N ILE A 306 16.72 -22.30 -6.62
CA ILE A 306 17.12 -22.81 -5.30
C ILE A 306 15.92 -22.84 -4.33
N PHE A 307 15.09 -21.80 -4.33
CA PHE A 307 13.95 -21.67 -3.41
C PHE A 307 12.61 -22.13 -4.00
N GLY A 308 12.59 -22.78 -5.17
CA GLY A 308 11.38 -23.32 -5.79
C GLY A 308 10.31 -22.28 -6.16
N MET A 309 10.73 -21.05 -6.47
CA MET A 309 9.87 -19.91 -6.77
C MET A 309 9.44 -19.92 -8.24
N GLN A 310 8.38 -20.69 -8.54
CA GLN A 310 7.99 -21.01 -9.93
C GLN A 310 7.59 -19.77 -10.75
N LEU A 311 6.78 -18.88 -10.19
CA LEU A 311 6.29 -17.68 -10.88
C LEU A 311 7.46 -16.76 -11.27
N GLU A 312 8.35 -16.51 -10.32
CA GLU A 312 9.52 -15.67 -10.47
C GLU A 312 10.48 -16.26 -11.51
N ARG A 313 10.80 -17.55 -11.38
CA ARG A 313 11.66 -18.28 -12.33
C ARG A 313 11.11 -18.19 -13.75
N ASP A 314 9.83 -18.51 -13.94
CA ASP A 314 9.19 -18.51 -15.25
C ASP A 314 9.22 -17.09 -15.86
N ALA A 315 8.97 -16.05 -15.07
CA ALA A 315 9.00 -14.66 -15.53
C ALA A 315 10.39 -14.23 -16.03
N TYR A 316 11.47 -14.54 -15.29
CA TYR A 316 12.83 -14.22 -15.73
C TYR A 316 13.28 -15.01 -16.95
N VAL A 317 12.96 -16.31 -17.03
CA VAL A 317 13.28 -17.14 -18.20
C VAL A 317 12.52 -16.66 -19.44
N GLN A 318 11.24 -16.31 -19.30
CA GLN A 318 10.46 -15.71 -20.39
C GLN A 318 11.03 -14.37 -20.85
N ALA A 319 11.56 -13.56 -19.92
CA ALA A 319 12.21 -12.30 -20.28
C ALA A 319 13.46 -12.55 -21.14
N LEU A 320 14.35 -13.47 -20.75
CA LEU A 320 15.51 -13.87 -21.57
C LEU A 320 15.08 -14.41 -22.94
N ALA A 321 14.07 -15.28 -22.97
CA ALA A 321 13.54 -15.84 -24.21
C ALA A 321 13.06 -14.73 -25.18
N ARG A 322 12.35 -13.72 -24.66
CA ARG A 322 11.92 -12.56 -25.46
C ARG A 322 13.10 -11.72 -25.98
N PHE A 323 14.08 -11.44 -25.12
CA PHE A 323 15.26 -10.65 -25.51
C PHE A 323 16.21 -11.40 -26.46
N SER A 324 16.09 -12.72 -26.58
CA SER A 324 16.82 -13.49 -27.60
C SER A 324 16.41 -13.15 -29.04
N LEU A 325 15.20 -12.62 -29.24
CA LEU A 325 14.54 -12.38 -30.53
C LEU A 325 14.32 -13.64 -31.40
N LEU A 326 14.70 -14.83 -30.94
CA LEU A 326 14.53 -16.09 -31.69
C LEU A 326 13.08 -16.54 -31.79
N THR A 327 12.25 -16.17 -30.80
CA THR A 327 10.84 -16.57 -30.73
C THR A 327 9.88 -15.49 -31.24
N ALA A 328 10.39 -14.38 -31.78
CA ALA A 328 9.57 -13.31 -32.31
C ALA A 328 8.93 -13.75 -33.64
N SER A 329 7.59 -13.70 -33.71
CA SER A 329 6.82 -14.08 -34.92
C SER A 329 6.90 -13.06 -36.05
N SER A 330 7.54 -11.91 -35.83
CA SER A 330 7.77 -10.85 -36.80
C SER A 330 9.10 -11.04 -37.53
N SER A 331 9.16 -10.57 -38.78
CA SER A 331 10.33 -10.58 -39.67
C SER A 331 11.66 -10.45 -38.94
N ILE A 332 12.63 -11.27 -39.33
CA ILE A 332 14.03 -11.28 -38.84
C ILE A 332 14.47 -9.86 -38.54
N THR A 333 14.48 -9.51 -37.25
CA THR A 333 14.98 -8.24 -36.77
C THR A 333 16.49 -8.36 -36.68
N GLU A 334 17.23 -7.32 -37.06
CA GLU A 334 18.69 -7.33 -36.98
C GLU A 334 19.14 -7.64 -35.55
N MET A 335 19.81 -8.79 -35.37
CA MET A 335 20.29 -9.22 -34.07
C MET A 335 21.54 -8.43 -33.69
N LYS A 336 21.51 -7.79 -32.52
CA LYS A 336 22.67 -7.12 -31.95
C LYS A 336 23.45 -8.08 -31.04
N GLN A 337 24.66 -7.68 -30.67
CA GLN A 337 25.53 -8.42 -29.74
C GLN A 337 24.80 -8.82 -28.44
N LYS A 338 24.01 -7.91 -27.85
CA LYS A 338 23.21 -8.19 -26.64
C LYS A 338 22.20 -9.33 -26.80
N ASN A 339 21.64 -9.53 -28.00
CA ASN A 339 20.73 -10.64 -28.27
C ASN A 339 21.49 -11.98 -28.31
N ILE A 340 22.68 -11.98 -28.90
CA ILE A 340 23.57 -13.15 -28.90
C ILE A 340 23.99 -13.50 -27.47
N ASP A 341 24.36 -12.51 -26.66
CA ASP A 341 24.75 -12.75 -25.27
C ASP A 341 23.57 -13.16 -24.39
N THR A 342 22.35 -12.73 -24.73
CA THR A 342 21.11 -13.25 -24.12
C THR A 342 20.93 -14.74 -24.41
N ILE A 343 21.17 -15.19 -25.64
CA ILE A 343 21.10 -16.62 -26.03
C ILE A 343 22.13 -17.43 -25.25
N LYS A 344 23.38 -16.96 -25.18
CA LYS A 344 24.43 -17.61 -24.39
C LYS A 344 24.05 -17.71 -22.91
N THR A 345 23.45 -16.64 -22.36
CA THR A 345 22.99 -16.62 -20.97
C THR A 345 21.88 -17.64 -20.75
N LEU A 346 20.91 -17.74 -21.66
CA LEU A 346 19.83 -18.74 -21.62
C LEU A 346 20.37 -20.18 -21.62
N ILE A 347 21.35 -20.47 -22.50
CA ILE A 347 22.01 -21.79 -22.56
C ILE A 347 22.81 -22.05 -21.27
N THR A 348 23.48 -21.04 -20.74
CA THR A 348 24.21 -21.15 -19.47
C THR A 348 23.27 -21.52 -18.33
N VAL A 349 22.12 -20.85 -18.22
CA VAL A 349 21.07 -21.17 -17.23
C VAL A 349 20.57 -22.61 -17.39
N ALA A 350 20.34 -23.05 -18.63
CA ALA A 350 19.93 -24.43 -18.91
C ALA A 350 20.96 -25.46 -18.42
N HIS A 351 22.25 -25.13 -18.53
CA HIS A 351 23.33 -25.98 -18.09
C HIS A 351 23.52 -25.96 -16.56
N THR A 352 23.45 -24.78 -15.92
CA THR A 352 23.74 -24.62 -14.49
C THR A 352 22.58 -25.00 -13.59
N ASP A 353 21.35 -24.67 -13.99
CA ASP A 353 20.15 -24.76 -13.14
C ASP A 353 19.11 -25.75 -13.69
N GLY A 354 19.48 -26.52 -14.72
CA GLY A 354 18.58 -27.39 -15.50
C GLY A 354 17.66 -28.29 -14.68
N ASN A 355 18.15 -28.88 -13.59
CA ASN A 355 17.35 -29.77 -12.74
C ASN A 355 16.21 -29.05 -12.00
N TYR A 356 16.26 -27.73 -11.89
CA TYR A 356 15.33 -26.90 -11.11
C TYR A 356 14.43 -26.00 -11.98
N LEU A 357 14.57 -26.08 -13.31
CA LEU A 357 13.83 -25.24 -14.25
C LEU A 357 12.36 -25.64 -14.42
N GLY A 358 11.97 -26.89 -14.13
CA GLY A 358 10.59 -27.34 -14.26
C GLY A 358 9.96 -26.96 -15.60
N ASN A 359 8.80 -26.27 -15.57
CA ASN A 359 8.08 -25.84 -16.78
C ASN A 359 8.85 -24.81 -17.62
N SER A 360 9.81 -24.08 -17.04
CA SER A 360 10.60 -23.09 -17.79
C SER A 360 11.47 -23.73 -18.87
N TRP A 361 11.71 -25.06 -18.82
CA TRP A 361 12.36 -25.81 -19.89
C TRP A 361 11.67 -25.63 -21.24
N HIS A 362 10.35 -25.49 -21.26
CA HIS A 362 9.60 -25.32 -22.51
C HIS A 362 10.09 -24.11 -23.31
N GLU A 363 10.25 -22.96 -22.63
CA GLU A 363 10.71 -21.73 -23.27
C GLU A 363 12.17 -21.84 -23.74
N ILE A 364 13.03 -22.48 -22.94
CA ILE A 364 14.43 -22.69 -23.31
C ILE A 364 14.56 -23.59 -24.54
N LEU A 365 13.88 -24.74 -24.54
CA LEU A 365 13.91 -25.69 -25.67
C LEU A 365 13.33 -25.06 -26.93
N LYS A 366 12.29 -24.23 -26.80
CA LYS A 366 11.74 -23.46 -27.91
C LYS A 366 12.77 -22.50 -28.48
N CYS A 367 13.50 -21.75 -27.65
CA CYS A 367 14.59 -20.88 -28.12
C CYS A 367 15.70 -21.68 -28.82
N ILE A 368 16.12 -22.82 -28.26
CA ILE A 368 17.16 -23.68 -28.87
C ILE A 368 16.70 -24.20 -30.23
N SER A 369 15.47 -24.68 -30.33
CA SER A 369 14.89 -25.16 -31.60
C SER A 369 14.83 -24.05 -32.66
N GLN A 370 14.47 -22.82 -32.28
CA GLN A 370 14.50 -21.68 -33.20
C GLN A 370 15.92 -21.27 -33.61
N LEU A 371 16.90 -21.39 -32.71
CA LEU A 371 18.31 -21.16 -33.03
C LEU A 371 18.83 -22.15 -34.09
N GLU A 372 18.51 -23.44 -33.93
CA GLU A 372 18.85 -24.47 -34.91
C GLU A 372 18.18 -24.19 -36.27
N LEU A 373 16.91 -23.81 -36.27
CA LEU A 373 16.19 -23.41 -37.49
C LEU A 373 16.87 -22.22 -38.18
N ALA A 374 17.27 -21.20 -37.42
CA ALA A 374 18.00 -20.05 -37.96
C ALA A 374 19.37 -20.45 -38.55
N GLN A 375 20.09 -21.37 -37.90
CA GLN A 375 21.36 -21.91 -38.40
C GLN A 375 21.17 -22.71 -39.70
N LEU A 376 20.14 -23.54 -39.81
CA LEU A 376 19.83 -24.31 -41.02
C LEU A 376 19.51 -23.39 -42.21
N ILE A 377 18.75 -22.32 -41.98
CA ILE A 377 18.47 -21.29 -42.99
C ILE A 377 19.77 -20.59 -43.41
N GLY A 378 20.61 -20.18 -42.44
CA GLY A 378 21.88 -19.49 -42.71
C GLY A 378 22.94 -20.33 -43.43
N THR A 379 22.87 -21.66 -43.31
CA THR A 379 23.80 -22.61 -43.97
C THR A 379 23.27 -23.14 -45.31
N GLY A 380 22.10 -22.67 -45.77
CA GLY A 380 21.53 -23.02 -47.09
C GLY A 380 20.93 -24.42 -47.18
N VAL A 381 20.69 -25.09 -46.05
CA VAL A 381 20.05 -26.42 -46.02
C VAL A 381 18.54 -26.25 -46.22
N LYS A 382 18.00 -26.76 -47.34
CA LYS A 382 16.57 -26.66 -47.65
C LYS A 382 15.73 -27.38 -46.59
N THR A 383 14.89 -26.61 -45.90
CA THR A 383 13.93 -27.02 -44.85
C THR A 383 12.81 -27.90 -45.40
N ARG A 384 13.12 -29.09 -45.92
CA ARG A 384 12.12 -29.98 -46.56
C ARG A 384 11.42 -30.96 -45.61
N TYR A 385 11.72 -30.92 -44.30
CA TYR A 385 11.23 -31.92 -43.35
C TYR A 385 10.45 -31.37 -42.14
N LEU A 386 10.14 -30.07 -42.08
CA LEU A 386 9.55 -29.46 -40.86
C LEU A 386 8.10 -29.00 -40.97
N SER A 387 7.40 -29.22 -42.09
CA SER A 387 5.96 -28.93 -42.17
C SER A 387 5.15 -30.22 -42.20
N GLY A 388 4.75 -30.70 -41.02
CA GLY A 388 3.66 -31.64 -40.86
C GLY A 388 2.33 -30.97 -41.21
N SER A 389 2.08 -30.74 -42.50
CA SER A 389 0.75 -30.46 -43.05
C SER A 389 0.72 -30.73 -44.55
N GLY A 390 1.05 -31.96 -44.93
CA GLY A 390 0.70 -32.50 -46.24
C GLY A 390 -0.70 -33.10 -46.17
N ARG A 391 -1.74 -32.29 -46.31
CA ARG A 391 -3.03 -32.82 -46.76
C ARG A 391 -2.81 -33.33 -48.18
N GLU A 392 -2.86 -34.65 -48.34
CA GLU A 392 -3.13 -35.27 -49.62
C GLU A 392 -4.34 -34.57 -50.26
N ARG A 393 -4.13 -33.97 -51.43
CA ARG A 393 -5.21 -33.65 -52.36
C ARG A 393 -4.95 -34.43 -53.63
N GLU A 394 -5.80 -35.43 -53.81
CA GLU A 394 -6.00 -36.16 -55.05
C GLU A 394 -6.09 -35.24 -56.28
N GLY A 395 -5.51 -35.73 -57.37
CA GLY A 395 -6.19 -35.75 -58.67
C GLY A 395 -6.22 -34.45 -59.48
N SER A 396 -5.20 -34.23 -60.32
CA SER A 396 -5.46 -33.72 -61.68
C SER A 396 -4.31 -34.12 -62.61
N LEU A 397 -4.47 -35.29 -63.25
CA LEU A 397 -3.68 -35.70 -64.40
C LEU A 397 -4.07 -34.80 -65.59
N LYS A 398 -3.15 -33.93 -66.03
CA LYS A 398 -3.20 -33.35 -67.37
C LYS A 398 -2.55 -34.33 -68.34
N GLY A 399 -3.33 -34.68 -69.36
CA GLY A 399 -3.07 -35.73 -70.32
C GLY A 399 -1.81 -35.56 -71.15
N HIS A 400 -1.13 -36.68 -71.37
CA HIS A 400 -0.33 -36.90 -72.56
C HIS A 400 -1.21 -37.56 -73.63
N THR A 401 -1.32 -36.88 -74.76
CA THR A 401 -1.82 -37.39 -76.04
C THR A 401 -0.92 -38.50 -76.56
N LEU A 402 -1.49 -39.68 -76.85
CA LEU A 402 -0.97 -40.63 -77.83
C LEU A 402 -2.16 -41.18 -78.64
N ALA A 403 -2.04 -41.03 -79.96
CA ALA A 403 -2.94 -41.55 -80.99
C ALA A 403 -3.12 -43.08 -80.82
N GLY A 404 -4.33 -43.63 -81.02
CA GLY A 404 -4.73 -44.30 -82.26
C GLY A 404 -3.96 -45.63 -82.45
N GLU A 405 -4.52 -46.81 -82.68
CA GLU A 405 -5.86 -47.31 -82.95
C GLU A 405 -5.69 -48.87 -83.03
N GLU A 406 -6.78 -49.64 -83.04
CA GLU A 406 -6.87 -51.03 -83.57
C GLU A 406 -6.46 -52.27 -82.71
N PHE A 407 -7.49 -52.87 -82.11
CA PHE A 407 -8.08 -54.19 -82.42
C PHE A 407 -7.22 -55.46 -82.68
N MET A 408 -7.62 -56.51 -81.94
CA MET A 408 -7.72 -57.95 -82.28
C MET A 408 -6.45 -58.82 -82.41
N GLY A 409 -6.41 -59.90 -81.61
CA GLY A 409 -5.49 -61.03 -81.76
C GLY A 409 -5.16 -61.70 -80.44
#